data_AF-N6X403-F1
#
_entry.id   AF-N6X403-F1
#
_cell.length_a   1.000
_cell.length_b   1.000
_cell.length_c   1.000
_cell.angle_alpha   90.00
_cell.angle_beta   90.00
_cell.angle_gamma   90.00
#
_symmetry.space_group_name_H-M   'P 1'
#
loop_
_entity.id
_entity.type
_entity.pdbx_description
1 polymer ?
#
loop_
_entity_poly.entity_id
_entity_poly.type
_entity_poly.pdbx_seq_one_letter_code
_entity_poly.pdbx_strand_id
1 'polypeptide(L)'
;MFIPSVLGNGQASAQTQFEAAWLGGFGLASATLVLLAKTMTTLVTIRAGGWGGTLTPGLALGAGLGAVTGLLWSQIWPGTSIAAFVFIGAAVFLGASMKAPLTGLVLLMEFTHQGSEILVPTILAIGGAVAATAWAERTHTEAE
;
A
#
# COMPACT_ATOMS: atom_id res chain seq x y z
N MET A 1 -15.16 5.06 -19.56
CA MET A 1 -13.83 4.80 -18.96
C MET A 1 -13.71 5.71 -17.75
N PHE A 2 -14.03 5.22 -16.55
CA PHE A 2 -14.45 6.07 -15.43
C PHE A 2 -13.34 6.40 -14.41
N ILE A 3 -12.18 5.74 -14.45
CA ILE A 3 -11.05 6.01 -13.53
C ILE A 3 -9.72 5.86 -14.29
N PRO A 4 -9.16 6.93 -14.89
CA PRO A 4 -7.97 6.83 -15.73
C PRO A 4 -6.71 6.46 -14.93
N SER A 5 -6.62 6.84 -13.65
CA SER A 5 -5.45 6.60 -12.80
C SER A 5 -5.17 5.12 -12.51
N VAL A 6 -6.16 4.24 -12.70
CA VAL A 6 -6.06 2.80 -12.45
C VAL A 6 -5.27 2.09 -13.56
N LEU A 7 -5.24 2.68 -14.75
CA LEU A 7 -4.63 2.09 -15.93
C LEU A 7 -3.11 2.11 -15.87
N GLY A 8 -2.50 1.18 -16.60
CA GLY A 8 -1.04 1.03 -16.64
C GLY A 8 -0.47 0.35 -15.39
N ASN A 9 0.81 0.60 -15.14
CA ASN A 9 1.61 -0.13 -14.14
C ASN A 9 1.28 0.22 -12.68
N GLY A 10 0.48 1.25 -12.41
CA GLY A 10 0.09 1.67 -11.07
C GLY A 10 0.82 2.89 -10.51
N GLN A 11 1.79 3.49 -11.22
CA GLN A 11 2.42 4.75 -10.78
C GLN A 11 1.39 5.86 -10.54
N ALA A 12 0.50 6.09 -11.52
CA ALA A 12 -0.58 7.08 -11.40
C ALA A 12 -1.53 6.74 -10.25
N SER A 13 -1.84 5.46 -10.05
CA SER A 13 -2.67 5.03 -8.92
C SER A 13 -2.00 5.34 -7.59
N ALA A 14 -0.71 5.04 -7.42
CA ALA A 14 0.04 5.35 -6.21
C ALA A 14 0.07 6.87 -5.94
N GLN A 15 0.32 7.67 -6.96
CA GLN A 15 0.33 9.13 -6.85
C GLN A 15 -1.03 9.67 -6.38
N THR A 16 -2.15 9.17 -6.92
CA THR A 16 -3.48 9.59 -6.46
C THR A 16 -3.74 9.26 -4.99
N GLN A 17 -3.08 8.24 -4.43
CA GLN A 17 -3.21 7.89 -3.01
C GLN A 17 -2.43 8.85 -2.12
N PHE A 18 -1.24 9.30 -2.55
CA PHE A 18 -0.52 10.38 -1.88
C PHE A 18 -1.30 11.71 -1.96
N GLU A 19 -1.95 11.98 -3.09
CA GLU A 19 -2.75 13.18 -3.30
C GLU A 19 -4.09 13.17 -2.53
N ALA A 20 -4.60 11.99 -2.16
CA ALA A 20 -5.86 11.84 -1.43
C ALA A 20 -5.89 12.63 -0.10
N ALA A 21 -4.72 12.90 0.48
CA ALA A 21 -4.57 13.74 1.65
C ALA A 21 -5.10 15.17 1.46
N TRP A 22 -5.02 15.70 0.24
CA TRP A 22 -5.40 17.07 -0.10
C TRP A 22 -6.89 17.21 -0.48
N LEU A 23 -7.60 16.08 -0.66
CA LEU A 23 -9.00 16.06 -1.10
C LEU A 23 -10.01 16.18 0.06
N GLY A 24 -9.54 16.36 1.30
CA GLY A 24 -10.40 16.53 2.48
C GLY A 24 -11.38 15.36 2.65
N GLY A 25 -12.66 15.66 2.91
CA GLY A 25 -13.70 14.64 3.10
C GLY A 25 -13.94 13.71 1.90
N PHE A 26 -13.56 14.13 0.69
CA PHE A 26 -13.63 13.28 -0.51
C PHE A 26 -12.45 12.32 -0.64
N GLY A 27 -11.36 12.55 0.10
CA GLY A 27 -10.12 11.76 0.00
C GLY A 27 -10.34 10.28 0.34
N LEU A 28 -11.17 9.96 1.33
CA LEU A 28 -11.43 8.57 1.73
C LEU A 28 -12.19 7.81 0.63
N ALA A 29 -13.21 8.45 0.05
CA ALA A 29 -13.99 7.86 -1.02
C ALA A 29 -13.13 7.63 -2.27
N SER A 30 -12.32 8.62 -2.67
CA SER A 30 -11.42 8.49 -3.82
C SER A 30 -10.33 7.43 -3.60
N ALA A 31 -9.69 7.43 -2.42
CA ALA A 31 -8.64 6.47 -2.06
C ALA A 31 -9.18 5.03 -2.13
N THR A 32 -10.34 4.80 -1.51
CA THR A 32 -11.00 3.48 -1.50
C THR A 32 -11.40 3.04 -2.91
N LEU A 33 -12.00 3.94 -3.69
CA LEU A 33 -12.42 3.64 -5.06
C LEU A 33 -11.24 3.29 -5.98
N VAL A 34 -10.14 4.05 -5.91
CA VAL A 34 -8.93 3.76 -6.69
C VAL A 34 -8.28 2.46 -6.22
N LEU A 35 -8.20 2.20 -4.91
CA LEU A 35 -7.66 0.95 -4.37
C LEU A 35 -8.43 -0.27 -4.88
N LEU A 36 -9.76 -0.24 -4.79
CA LEU A 36 -10.60 -1.35 -5.25
C LEU A 36 -10.49 -1.55 -6.76
N ALA A 37 -10.60 -0.47 -7.54
CA ALA A 37 -10.48 -0.54 -8.99
C ALA A 37 -9.10 -1.05 -9.44
N LYS A 38 -8.03 -0.63 -8.75
CA LYS A 38 -6.67 -1.11 -9.03
C LYS A 38 -6.50 -2.57 -8.68
N THR A 39 -6.99 -3.00 -7.52
CA THR A 39 -6.96 -4.40 -7.10
C THR A 39 -7.64 -5.29 -8.13
N MET A 40 -8.86 -4.92 -8.55
CA MET A 40 -9.61 -5.68 -9.56
C MET A 40 -8.87 -5.73 -10.90
N THR A 41 -8.35 -4.60 -11.36
CA THR A 41 -7.61 -4.53 -12.62
C THR A 41 -6.35 -5.40 -12.58
N THR A 42 -5.55 -5.30 -11.50
CA THR A 42 -4.33 -6.10 -11.31
C THR A 42 -4.65 -7.60 -11.26
N LEU A 43 -5.69 -8.01 -10.55
CA LEU A 43 -6.11 -9.41 -10.48
C LEU A 43 -6.57 -9.93 -11.85
N VAL A 44 -7.38 -9.15 -12.58
CA VAL A 44 -7.84 -9.53 -13.93
C VAL A 44 -6.66 -9.64 -14.88
N THR A 45 -5.69 -8.71 -14.84
CA THR A 45 -4.49 -8.76 -15.70
C THR A 45 -3.64 -10.00 -15.40
N ILE A 46 -3.39 -10.30 -14.12
CA ILE A 46 -2.63 -11.51 -13.73
C ILE A 46 -3.37 -12.77 -14.17
N ARG A 47 -4.69 -12.84 -13.96
CA ARG A 47 -5.51 -14.00 -14.38
C ARG A 47 -5.60 -14.16 -15.90
N ALA A 48 -5.55 -13.06 -16.64
CA ALA A 48 -5.52 -13.07 -18.11
C ALA A 48 -4.16 -13.48 -18.68
N GLY A 49 -3.17 -13.80 -17.84
CA GLY A 49 -1.83 -14.17 -18.27
C GLY A 49 -1.00 -12.96 -18.74
N GLY A 50 -1.31 -11.76 -18.26
CA GLY A 50 -0.50 -10.57 -18.54
C GLY A 50 0.90 -10.72 -17.94
N TRP A 51 1.92 -10.56 -18.77
CA TRP A 51 3.33 -10.61 -18.36
C TRP A 51 3.82 -9.20 -18.02
N GLY A 52 4.25 -8.98 -16.77
CA GLY A 52 4.76 -7.69 -16.31
C GLY A 52 5.20 -7.73 -14.84
N GLY A 53 5.98 -6.74 -14.42
CA GLY A 53 6.44 -6.64 -13.03
C GLY A 53 5.30 -6.34 -12.06
N THR A 54 5.25 -7.05 -10.94
CA THR A 54 4.23 -6.88 -9.88
C THR A 54 4.62 -5.84 -8.83
N LEU A 55 5.85 -5.31 -8.89
CA LEU A 55 6.39 -4.34 -7.93
C LEU A 55 5.59 -3.04 -7.90
N THR A 56 5.38 -2.41 -9.05
CA THR A 56 4.65 -1.13 -9.14
C THR A 56 3.16 -1.26 -8.84
N PRO A 57 2.45 -2.31 -9.31
CA PRO A 57 1.10 -2.58 -8.85
C PRO A 57 1.05 -2.80 -7.34
N GLY A 58 2.01 -3.53 -6.76
CA GLY A 58 2.07 -3.75 -5.31
C GLY A 58 2.27 -2.45 -4.53
N LEU A 59 3.12 -1.54 -5.03
CA LEU A 59 3.29 -0.21 -4.45
C LEU A 59 1.98 0.57 -4.44
N ALA A 60 1.24 0.57 -5.55
CA ALA A 60 -0.04 1.24 -5.65
C ALA A 60 -1.10 0.68 -4.67
N LEU A 61 -1.13 -0.65 -4.51
CA LEU A 61 -2.05 -1.30 -3.58
C LEU A 61 -1.70 -0.99 -2.13
N GLY A 62 -0.42 -1.08 -1.76
CA GLY A 62 0.05 -0.71 -0.42
C GLY A 62 -0.16 0.78 -0.11
N ALA A 63 0.12 1.66 -1.06
CA ALA A 63 -0.16 3.08 -0.94
C ALA A 63 -1.65 3.35 -0.71
N GLY A 64 -2.54 2.64 -1.41
CA GLY A 64 -3.98 2.76 -1.22
C GLY A 64 -4.47 2.26 0.14
N LEU A 65 -3.93 1.13 0.62
CA LEU A 65 -4.21 0.65 1.98
C LEU A 65 -3.74 1.66 3.04
N GLY A 66 -2.55 2.24 2.85
CA GLY A 66 -2.03 3.30 3.70
C GLY A 66 -2.89 4.58 3.67
N ALA A 67 -3.35 5.00 2.49
CA ALA A 67 -4.23 6.16 2.36
C ALA A 67 -5.56 5.95 3.09
N VAL A 68 -6.23 4.82 2.87
CA VAL A 68 -7.51 4.50 3.51
C VAL A 68 -7.35 4.44 5.02
N THR A 69 -6.34 3.72 5.52
CA THR A 69 -6.10 3.62 6.97
C THR A 69 -5.71 4.96 7.60
N GLY A 70 -4.85 5.74 6.95
CA GLY A 70 -4.46 7.07 7.42
C GLY A 70 -5.60 8.08 7.41
N LEU A 71 -6.47 8.03 6.40
CA LEU A 71 -7.66 8.89 6.31
C LEU A 71 -8.73 8.50 7.34
N LEU A 72 -8.89 7.22 7.65
CA LEU A 72 -9.74 6.78 8.76
C LEU A 72 -9.16 7.22 10.10
N TRP A 73 -7.84 7.09 10.28
CA TRP A 73 -7.16 7.51 11.50
C TRP A 73 -7.27 9.01 11.73
N SER A 74 -7.16 9.83 10.68
CA SER A 74 -7.24 11.29 10.79
C SER A 74 -8.63 11.79 11.21
N GLN A 75 -9.70 10.99 11.06
CA GLN A 75 -11.02 11.32 11.61
C GLN A 75 -11.06 11.19 13.14
N ILE A 76 -10.26 10.29 13.71
CA ILE A 76 -10.20 10.03 15.15
C ILE A 76 -9.15 10.94 15.80
N TRP A 77 -7.98 11.05 15.16
CA TRP A 77 -6.85 11.85 15.63
C TRP A 77 -6.37 12.82 14.54
N PRO A 78 -6.96 14.02 14.47
CA PRO A 78 -6.54 15.04 13.51
C PRO A 78 -5.09 15.47 13.72
N GLY A 79 -4.39 15.81 12.64
CA GLY A 79 -3.00 16.31 12.67
C GLY A 79 -1.91 15.28 12.33
N THR A 80 -2.28 14.02 12.10
CA THR A 80 -1.33 13.01 11.59
C THR A 80 -1.08 13.17 10.08
N SER A 81 0.16 12.98 9.64
CA SER A 81 0.53 13.01 8.23
C SER A 81 -0.02 11.79 7.48
N ILE A 82 -1.00 12.00 6.59
CA ILE A 82 -1.56 10.94 5.74
C ILE A 82 -0.47 10.36 4.83
N ALA A 83 0.45 11.20 4.33
CA ALA A 83 1.57 10.75 3.49
C ALA A 83 2.46 9.72 4.21
N ALA A 84 2.62 9.84 5.54
CA ALA A 84 3.35 8.85 6.32
C ALA A 84 2.63 7.49 6.36
N PHE A 85 1.30 7.48 6.49
CA PHE A 85 0.51 6.24 6.40
C PHE A 85 0.56 5.61 5.01
N VAL A 86 0.46 6.42 3.95
CA VAL A 86 0.61 5.97 2.56
C VAL A 86 1.98 5.30 2.35
N PHE A 87 3.04 5.94 2.83
CA PHE A 87 4.40 5.40 2.77
C PHE A 87 4.53 4.08 3.55
N ILE A 88 4.10 4.05 4.81
CA ILE A 88 4.17 2.86 5.66
C ILE A 88 3.38 1.70 5.04
N GLY A 89 2.16 1.98 4.54
CA GLY A 89 1.31 0.99 3.87
C GLY A 89 1.98 0.42 2.62
N ALA A 90 2.60 1.26 1.80
CA ALA A 90 3.38 0.82 0.65
C ALA A 90 4.55 -0.08 1.06
N ALA A 91 5.34 0.32 2.07
CA ALA A 91 6.52 -0.42 2.51
C ALA A 91 6.16 -1.79 3.06
N VAL A 92 5.15 -1.83 3.93
CA VAL A 92 4.65 -3.05 4.55
C VAL A 92 4.10 -4.00 3.50
N PHE A 93 3.28 -3.51 2.56
CA PHE A 93 2.70 -4.35 1.51
C PHE A 93 3.77 -4.94 0.58
N LEU A 94 4.74 -4.13 0.15
CA LEU A 94 5.86 -4.60 -0.67
C LEU A 94 6.68 -5.65 0.08
N GLY A 95 7.07 -5.34 1.32
CA GLY A 95 7.87 -6.21 2.15
C GLY A 95 7.21 -7.56 2.40
N ALA A 96 5.92 -7.56 2.74
CA ALA A 96 5.13 -8.77 2.95
C ALA A 96 4.95 -9.57 1.66
N SER A 97 4.62 -8.91 0.54
CA SER A 97 4.37 -9.58 -0.75
C SER A 97 5.62 -10.28 -1.30
N MET A 98 6.80 -9.72 -1.06
CA MET A 98 8.07 -10.31 -1.51
C MET A 98 8.67 -11.33 -0.53
N LYS A 99 8.06 -11.52 0.66
CA LYS A 99 8.69 -12.23 1.79
C LYS A 99 10.09 -11.71 2.13
N ALA A 100 10.31 -10.42 1.88
CA ALA A 100 11.59 -9.74 2.06
C ALA A 100 11.35 -8.33 2.64
N PRO A 101 10.98 -8.24 3.93
CA PRO A 101 10.47 -7.01 4.55
C PRO A 101 11.43 -5.83 4.48
N LEU A 102 12.71 -6.04 4.80
CA LEU A 102 13.73 -4.98 4.72
C LEU A 102 14.03 -4.58 3.28
N THR A 103 14.04 -5.53 2.35
CA THR A 103 14.22 -5.25 0.92
C THR A 103 13.07 -4.40 0.38
N GLY A 104 11.83 -4.69 0.78
CA GLY A 104 10.66 -3.88 0.42
C GLY A 104 10.74 -2.45 0.94
N LEU A 105 11.21 -2.25 2.17
CA LEU A 105 11.44 -0.93 2.74
C LEU A 105 12.50 -0.15 1.95
N VAL A 106 13.67 -0.76 1.72
CA VAL A 106 14.75 -0.12 0.95
C VAL A 106 14.29 0.24 -0.45
N LEU A 107 13.60 -0.66 -1.14
CA LEU A 107 13.08 -0.39 -2.48
C LEU A 107 12.09 0.79 -2.50
N LEU A 108 11.22 0.91 -1.50
CA LEU A 108 10.32 2.06 -1.41
C LEU A 108 11.08 3.36 -1.14
N MET A 109 12.06 3.33 -0.24
CA MET A 109 12.90 4.50 0.03
C MET A 109 13.64 4.95 -1.22
N GLU A 110 14.14 4.01 -2.03
CA GLU A 110 14.77 4.32 -3.32
C GLU A 110 13.78 4.92 -4.32
N PHE A 111 12.54 4.41 -4.41
CA PHE A 111 11.54 4.94 -5.34
C PHE A 111 10.98 6.30 -4.97
N THR A 112 10.87 6.58 -3.68
CA THR A 112 10.29 7.83 -3.18
C THR A 112 11.36 8.87 -2.85
N HIS A 113 12.62 8.46 -2.73
CA HIS A 113 13.71 9.26 -2.15
C HIS A 113 13.35 9.89 -0.79
N GLN A 114 12.46 9.23 -0.04
CA GLN A 114 11.93 9.65 1.25
C GLN A 114 11.95 8.48 2.25
N GLY A 115 11.81 8.77 3.54
CA GLY A 115 11.63 7.73 4.56
C GLY A 115 12.54 7.82 5.79
N SER A 116 13.59 8.65 5.76
CA SER A 116 14.52 8.81 6.88
C SER A 116 13.83 9.27 8.18
N GLU A 117 12.86 10.19 8.06
CA GLU A 117 12.12 10.73 9.21
C GLU A 117 11.07 9.76 9.78
N ILE A 118 10.58 8.82 8.96
CA ILE A 118 9.50 7.88 9.31
C ILE A 118 10.00 6.44 9.41
N LEU A 119 11.30 6.24 9.51
CA LEU A 119 11.94 4.93 9.52
C LEU A 119 11.54 4.10 10.74
N VAL A 120 11.52 4.73 11.93
CA VAL A 120 11.12 4.10 13.19
C VAL A 120 9.69 3.53 13.13
N PRO A 121 8.64 4.33 12.83
CA PRO A 121 7.29 3.78 12.74
C PRO A 121 7.13 2.77 11.60
N THR A 122 7.89 2.92 10.50
CA THR A 122 7.84 1.97 9.38
C THR A 122 8.41 0.60 9.78
N ILE A 123 9.55 0.55 10.48
CA ILE A 123 10.13 -0.71 10.96
C ILE A 123 9.20 -1.40 11.95
N LEU A 124 8.56 -0.65 12.85
CA LEU A 124 7.59 -1.21 13.79
C LEU A 124 6.39 -1.82 13.06
N ALA A 125 5.84 -1.12 12.07
CA ALA A 125 4.73 -1.63 11.26
C ALA A 125 5.13 -2.89 10.47
N ILE A 126 6.33 -2.91 9.90
CA ILE A 126 6.88 -4.08 9.20
C ILE A 126 7.06 -5.25 10.16
N GLY A 127 7.61 -5.03 11.35
CA GLY A 127 7.76 -6.06 12.38
C GLY A 127 6.41 -6.66 12.79
N GLY A 128 5.39 -5.82 12.98
CA GLY A 128 4.02 -6.24 13.26
C GLY A 128 3.42 -7.06 12.11
N ALA A 129 3.63 -6.65 10.87
CA ALA A 129 3.17 -7.38 9.70
C ALA A 129 3.84 -8.75 9.58
N VAL A 130 5.16 -8.83 9.79
CA VAL A 130 5.91 -10.10 9.78
C VAL A 130 5.42 -11.04 10.87
N ALA A 131 5.18 -10.52 12.08
CA ALA A 131 4.61 -11.30 13.17
C ALA A 131 3.21 -11.82 12.85
N ALA A 132 2.35 -10.98 12.26
CA ALA A 132 1.02 -11.37 11.83
C ALA A 132 1.05 -12.44 10.72
N THR A 133 1.94 -12.30 9.73
CA THR A 133 2.11 -13.33 8.68
C THR A 133 2.63 -14.64 9.25
N ALA A 134 3.60 -14.59 10.17
CA ALA A 134 4.15 -15.79 10.81
C ALA A 134 3.09 -16.48 11.70
N TRP A 135 2.23 -15.71 12.36
CA TRP A 135 1.11 -16.25 13.13
C TRP A 135 0.07 -16.92 12.24
N ALA A 136 -0.32 -16.27 11.14
CA ALA A 136 -1.26 -16.84 10.17
C ALA A 136 -0.74 -18.16 9.57
N GLU A 137 0.54 -18.21 9.17
CA GLU A 137 1.16 -19.43 8.63
C GLU A 137 1.14 -20.59 9.64
N ARG A 138 1.35 -20.33 10.94
CA ARG A 138 1.28 -21.36 11.99
C ARG A 138 -0.13 -21.97 12.12
N THR A 139 -1.17 -21.13 12.05
CA THR A 139 -2.56 -21.62 12.17
C THR A 139 -3.01 -22.49 11.00
N HIS A 140 -2.41 -22.32 9.82
CA HIS A 140 -2.71 -23.18 8.66
C HIS A 140 -2.02 -24.54 8.73
N THR A 141 -0.82 -24.62 9.31
CA THR A 141 -0.09 -25.89 9.50
C THR A 141 -0.73 -26.78 10.57
N GLU A 142 -1.50 -26.22 11.51
CA GLU A 142 -2.21 -26.98 12.55
C GLU A 142 -3.58 -27.54 12.09
N ALA A 143 -4.05 -27.15 10.90
CA ALA A 143 -5.33 -27.57 10.32
C ALA A 143 -5.21 -28.71 9.28
N GLU A 144 -3.99 -29.13 8.95
CA GLU A 144 -3.66 -30.30 8.12
C GLU A 144 -3.15 -31.46 8.98
#